data_AF-A0AA92C5H7-F1
#
_entry.id   AF-A0AA92C5H7-F1
#
_cell.length_a   1.000
_cell.length_b   1.000
_cell.length_c   1.000
_cell.angle_alpha   90.00
_cell.angle_beta   90.00
_cell.angle_gamma   90.00
#
_symmetry.space_group_name_H-M   'P 1'
#
loop_
_entity.id
_entity.type
_entity.pdbx_description
1 polymer ?
#
loop_
_entity_poly.entity_id
_entity_poly.type
_entity_poly.pdbx_seq_one_letter_code
_entity_poly.pdbx_strand_id
1 'polypeptide(L)'
;MTIHNTIYAGLHQLGISEDDERRDLYKRVTGELRLSAMTARQLEDIVAELRRLGFKPAAIVRPNGRRKLDGRYVAKIQSLWIAAHNLGIIRERDDAAMTAFVKRQTGIESAQWINRYADAQKVVEALKAWIAREGGVDWSDRKPCQAYETRYGYKIALAQHSLLMKPGFDGFWPAVTGMLDRPITYREVTDAEWIKVMNNFGKLIRGRKPSAKKALG
;
A
#
# COMPACT_ATOMS: atom_id res chain seq x y z
N MET A 1 -2.94 8.26 15.40
CA MET A 1 -3.73 7.05 15.74
C MET A 1 -4.30 7.24 17.14
N THR A 2 -5.61 7.14 17.34
CA THR A 2 -6.21 7.24 18.68
C THR A 2 -5.89 5.99 19.51
N ILE A 3 -5.99 6.09 20.84
CA ILE A 3 -5.75 4.94 21.74
C ILE A 3 -6.72 3.78 21.43
N HIS A 4 -7.98 4.11 21.11
CA HIS A 4 -8.99 3.13 20.67
C HIS A 4 -8.55 2.37 19.41
N ASN A 5 -8.05 3.07 18.39
CA ASN A 5 -7.54 2.41 17.17
C ASN A 5 -6.35 1.50 17.48
N THR A 6 -5.53 1.85 18.47
CA THR A 6 -4.41 1.03 18.93
C THR A 6 -4.89 -0.26 19.60
N ILE A 7 -5.93 -0.17 20.43
CA ILE A 7 -6.56 -1.32 21.09
C ILE A 7 -7.18 -2.25 20.05
N TYR A 8 -7.98 -1.73 19.11
CA TYR A 8 -8.57 -2.55 18.05
C TYR A 8 -7.52 -3.22 17.16
N ALA A 9 -6.44 -2.50 16.82
CA ALA A 9 -5.32 -3.08 16.07
C ALA A 9 -4.64 -4.21 16.86
N GLY A 10 -4.47 -4.05 18.18
CA GLY A 10 -3.89 -5.08 19.03
C GLY A 10 -4.74 -6.32 19.15
N LEU A 11 -6.05 -6.17 19.38
CA LEU A 11 -7.00 -7.28 19.42
C LEU A 11 -6.98 -8.08 18.11
N HIS A 12 -7.05 -7.37 16.98
CA HIS A 12 -6.98 -8.01 15.66
C HIS A 12 -5.65 -8.74 15.44
N GLN A 13 -4.51 -8.14 15.82
CA GLN A 13 -3.21 -8.78 15.68
C GLN A 13 -3.06 -10.04 16.54
N LEU A 14 -3.70 -10.06 17.71
CA LEU A 14 -3.68 -11.18 18.63
C LEU A 14 -4.74 -12.25 18.33
N GLY A 15 -5.58 -12.02 17.31
CA GLY A 15 -6.66 -12.96 16.96
C GLY A 15 -7.87 -12.91 17.89
N ILE A 16 -8.00 -11.85 18.71
CA ILE A 16 -9.12 -11.68 19.66
C ILE A 16 -10.31 -11.06 18.91
N SER A 17 -11.09 -11.91 18.25
CA SER A 17 -12.25 -11.52 17.43
C SER A 17 -13.56 -11.48 18.21
N GLU A 18 -13.73 -12.38 19.16
CA GLU A 18 -15.01 -12.61 19.84
C GLU A 18 -15.31 -11.51 20.86
N ASP A 19 -16.57 -11.05 20.91
CA ASP A 19 -16.97 -9.95 21.80
C ASP A 19 -16.81 -10.33 23.28
N ASP A 20 -17.13 -11.57 23.64
CA ASP A 20 -17.01 -12.06 25.01
C ASP A 20 -15.54 -12.12 25.45
N GLU A 21 -14.63 -12.59 24.59
CA GLU A 21 -13.18 -12.63 24.88
C GLU A 21 -12.61 -11.22 25.08
N ARG A 22 -13.09 -10.25 24.30
CA ARG A 22 -12.73 -8.82 24.47
C ARG A 22 -13.24 -8.28 25.81
N ARG A 23 -14.51 -8.55 26.15
CA ARG A 23 -15.11 -8.10 27.41
C ARG A 23 -14.41 -8.71 28.62
N ASP A 24 -14.04 -9.97 28.55
CA ASP A 24 -13.29 -10.65 29.61
C ASP A 24 -11.90 -10.03 29.80
N LEU A 25 -11.19 -9.74 28.70
CA LEU A 25 -9.94 -8.99 28.75
C LEU A 25 -10.13 -7.61 29.40
N TYR A 26 -11.14 -6.85 28.96
CA TYR A 26 -11.42 -5.51 29.47
C TYR A 26 -11.73 -5.52 30.97
N LYS A 27 -12.61 -6.43 31.40
CA LYS A 27 -13.03 -6.58 32.79
C LYS A 27 -11.86 -6.98 33.66
N ARG A 28 -11.01 -7.90 33.20
CA ARG A 28 -9.83 -8.37 33.94
C ARG A 28 -8.80 -7.27 34.16
N VAL A 29 -8.59 -6.40 33.17
CA VAL A 29 -7.56 -5.35 33.24
C VAL A 29 -8.06 -4.10 33.94
N THR A 30 -9.32 -3.72 33.75
CA THR A 30 -9.82 -2.39 34.13
C THR A 30 -11.07 -2.41 35.01
N GLY A 31 -11.72 -3.56 35.18
CA GLY A 31 -13.04 -3.69 35.79
C GLY A 31 -14.22 -3.38 34.87
N GLU A 32 -13.97 -2.67 33.75
CA GLU A 32 -15.00 -2.23 32.81
C GLU A 32 -15.24 -3.25 31.69
N LEU A 33 -16.49 -3.34 31.23
CA LEU A 33 -16.87 -4.22 30.12
C LEU A 33 -16.74 -3.55 28.74
N ARG A 34 -16.58 -2.23 28.68
CA ARG A 34 -16.59 -1.46 27.43
C ARG A 34 -15.54 -0.36 27.46
N LEU A 35 -14.83 -0.18 26.35
CA LEU A 35 -13.84 0.88 26.18
C LEU A 35 -14.42 2.29 26.42
N SER A 36 -15.68 2.51 26.06
CA SER A 36 -16.36 3.80 26.23
C SER A 36 -16.60 4.19 27.69
N ALA A 37 -16.52 3.24 28.63
CA ALA A 37 -16.66 3.48 30.06
C ALA A 37 -15.30 3.71 30.75
N MET A 38 -14.19 3.54 30.03
CA MET A 38 -12.84 3.60 30.59
C MET A 38 -12.29 5.03 30.60
N THR A 39 -11.54 5.33 31.66
CA THR A 39 -10.67 6.52 31.74
C THR A 39 -9.47 6.39 30.79
N ALA A 40 -8.79 7.52 30.52
CA ALA A 40 -7.56 7.52 29.73
C ALA A 40 -6.50 6.55 30.27
N ARG A 41 -6.35 6.47 31.60
CA ARG A 41 -5.40 5.57 32.25
C ARG A 41 -5.76 4.10 32.04
N GLN A 42 -7.03 3.74 32.19
CA GLN A 42 -7.52 2.38 31.93
C GLN A 42 -7.30 1.97 30.46
N LEU A 43 -7.50 2.89 29.52
CA LEU A 43 -7.22 2.62 28.09
C LEU A 43 -5.72 2.36 27.85
N GLU A 44 -4.82 3.04 28.56
CA GLU A 44 -3.38 2.75 28.51
C GLU A 44 -3.04 1.38 29.08
N ASP A 45 -3.70 0.98 30.18
CA ASP A 45 -3.49 -0.33 30.80
C ASP A 45 -3.93 -1.47 29.87
N ILE A 46 -5.02 -1.28 29.11
CA ILE A 46 -5.40 -2.21 28.03
C ILE A 46 -4.29 -2.30 26.98
N VAL A 47 -3.74 -1.17 26.52
CA VAL A 47 -2.65 -1.19 25.53
C VAL A 47 -1.41 -1.88 26.10
N ALA A 48 -1.09 -1.68 27.38
CA ALA A 48 0.01 -2.35 28.05
C ALA A 48 -0.20 -3.87 28.13
N GLU A 49 -1.41 -4.31 28.47
CA GLU A 49 -1.75 -5.73 28.51
C GLU A 49 -1.68 -6.36 27.12
N LEU A 50 -2.22 -5.70 26.09
CA LEU A 50 -2.11 -6.18 24.71
C LEU A 50 -0.63 -6.34 24.32
N ARG A 51 0.24 -5.39 24.68
CA ARG A 51 1.69 -5.49 24.43
C ARG A 51 2.31 -6.68 25.16
N ARG A 52 1.93 -6.93 26.41
CA ARG A 52 2.36 -8.09 27.19
C ARG A 52 1.95 -9.40 26.51
N LEU A 53 0.77 -9.42 25.88
CA LEU A 53 0.26 -10.56 25.11
C LEU A 53 0.90 -10.70 23.72
N GLY A 54 1.83 -9.82 23.34
CA GLY A 54 2.56 -9.91 22.07
C GLY A 54 2.09 -8.94 20.98
N PHE A 55 1.20 -7.99 21.30
CA PHE A 55 0.88 -6.89 20.40
C PHE A 55 2.13 -6.04 20.16
N LYS A 56 2.50 -5.92 18.88
CA LYS A 56 3.58 -5.06 18.43
C LYS A 56 2.95 -3.92 17.63
N PRO A 57 2.76 -2.73 18.23
CA PRO A 57 2.17 -1.59 17.53
C PRO A 57 2.90 -1.35 16.21
N ALA A 58 2.15 -1.11 15.15
CA ALA A 58 2.74 -0.74 13.86
C ALA A 58 3.69 0.44 14.09
N ALA A 59 4.97 0.25 13.76
CA ALA A 59 5.97 1.27 14.02
C ALA A 59 5.59 2.57 13.28
N ILE A 60 5.44 3.64 14.06
CA ILE A 60 5.22 5.03 13.57
C ILE A 60 6.48 5.51 12.86
N VAL A 61 7.63 4.97 13.25
CA VAL A 61 8.94 5.24 12.68
C VAL A 61 9.35 4.06 11.79
N ARG A 62 9.85 4.35 10.59
CA ARG A 62 10.37 3.36 9.66
C ARG A 62 11.75 2.86 10.13
N PRO A 63 12.24 1.72 9.62
CA PRO A 63 13.60 1.24 9.93
C PRO A 63 14.72 2.26 9.63
N ASN A 64 14.46 3.23 8.74
CA ASN A 64 15.39 4.32 8.43
C ASN A 64 15.22 5.58 9.32
N GLY A 65 14.53 5.47 10.46
CA GLY A 65 14.36 6.55 11.44
C GLY A 65 13.34 7.63 11.06
N ARG A 66 12.76 7.61 9.85
CA ARG A 66 11.74 8.59 9.43
C ARG A 66 10.35 8.20 9.92
N ARG A 67 9.55 9.16 10.40
CA ARG A 67 8.13 8.93 10.66
C ARG A 67 7.41 8.53 9.37
N LYS A 68 6.48 7.58 9.48
CA LYS A 68 5.54 7.29 8.39
C LYS A 68 4.60 8.48 8.25
N LEU A 69 4.41 8.96 7.02
CA LEU A 69 3.30 9.86 6.72
C LEU A 69 1.98 9.19 7.11
N ASP A 70 1.14 9.93 7.82
CA ASP A 70 -0.24 9.58 8.12
C ASP A 70 -1.18 10.60 7.47
N GLY A 71 -2.46 10.25 7.33
CA GLY A 71 -3.45 11.13 6.72
C GLY A 71 -4.46 10.37 5.86
N ARG A 72 -5.65 10.97 5.69
CA ARG A 72 -6.83 10.33 5.10
C ARG A 72 -6.57 9.72 3.72
N TYR A 73 -5.79 10.41 2.89
CA TYR A 73 -5.53 10.01 1.50
C TYR A 73 -4.09 9.54 1.26
N VAL A 74 -3.22 9.61 2.28
CA VAL A 74 -1.79 9.31 2.15
C VAL A 74 -1.55 7.88 1.66
N ALA A 75 -2.26 6.89 2.20
CA ALA A 75 -2.06 5.49 1.80
C ALA A 75 -2.33 5.26 0.30
N LYS A 76 -3.36 5.91 -0.25
CA LYS A 76 -3.72 5.81 -1.68
C LYS A 76 -2.71 6.55 -2.58
N ILE A 77 -2.25 7.72 -2.16
CA ILE A 77 -1.21 8.45 -2.90
C ILE A 77 0.10 7.68 -2.88
N GLN A 78 0.46 7.13 -1.72
CA GLN A 78 1.68 6.36 -1.53
C GLN A 78 1.67 5.06 -2.35
N SER A 79 0.53 4.37 -2.47
CA SER A 79 0.45 3.16 -3.28
C SER A 79 0.71 3.44 -4.77
N LEU A 80 0.15 4.53 -5.31
CA LEU A 80 0.43 4.98 -6.68
C LEU A 80 1.87 5.48 -6.86
N TRP A 81 2.42 6.17 -5.85
CA TRP A 81 3.83 6.59 -5.85
C TRP A 81 4.78 5.38 -5.93
N ILE A 82 4.51 4.35 -5.12
CA ILE A 82 5.26 3.09 -5.14
C ILE A 82 5.09 2.38 -6.49
N ALA A 83 3.89 2.38 -7.07
CA ALA A 83 3.65 1.83 -8.40
C ALA A 83 4.49 2.53 -9.47
N ALA A 84 4.53 3.86 -9.47
CA ALA A 84 5.35 4.64 -10.41
C ALA A 84 6.85 4.34 -10.24
N HIS A 85 7.35 4.20 -9.01
CA HIS A 85 8.72 3.73 -8.76
C HIS A 85 8.94 2.27 -9.23
N ASN A 86 7.95 1.38 -9.06
CA ASN A 86 8.01 0.01 -9.56
C ASN A 86 7.99 -0.09 -11.09
N LEU A 87 7.44 0.90 -11.78
CA LEU A 87 7.54 1.05 -13.23
C LEU A 87 8.85 1.73 -13.68
N GLY A 88 9.72 2.15 -12.75
CA GLY A 88 10.95 2.86 -13.07
C GLY A 88 10.76 4.30 -13.51
N ILE A 89 9.55 4.86 -13.36
CA ILE A 89 9.22 6.26 -13.70
C ILE A 89 9.88 7.21 -12.70
N ILE A 90 9.85 6.83 -11.42
CA ILE A 90 10.43 7.60 -10.31
C ILE A 90 11.70 6.92 -9.85
N ARG A 91 12.79 7.68 -9.78
CA ARG A 91 14.09 7.21 -9.28
C ARG A 91 14.10 7.10 -7.75
N GLU A 92 13.70 8.17 -7.07
CA GLU A 92 13.71 8.25 -5.61
C GLU A 92 12.30 8.03 -5.05
N ARG A 93 12.08 6.88 -4.40
CA ARG A 93 10.76 6.52 -3.84
C ARG A 93 10.39 7.23 -2.54
N ASP A 94 11.19 8.16 -2.08
CA ASP A 94 11.04 8.69 -0.73
C ASP A 94 9.83 9.63 -0.59
N ASP A 95 9.42 9.82 0.66
CA ASP A 95 8.24 10.62 1.00
C ASP A 95 8.44 12.11 0.71
N ALA A 96 9.70 12.58 0.69
CA ALA A 96 10.02 13.97 0.39
C ALA A 96 9.76 14.27 -1.09
N ALA A 97 10.19 13.39 -1.99
CA ALA A 97 9.90 13.50 -3.42
C ALA A 97 8.38 13.38 -3.70
N MET A 98 7.70 12.46 -3.01
CA MET A 98 6.23 12.35 -3.10
C MET A 98 5.54 13.63 -2.62
N THR A 99 6.00 14.20 -1.51
CA THR A 99 5.46 15.44 -0.95
C THR A 99 5.68 16.63 -1.87
N ALA A 100 6.87 16.74 -2.48
CA ALA A 100 7.14 17.76 -3.49
C ALA A 100 6.23 17.62 -4.72
N PHE A 101 5.93 16.38 -5.15
CA PHE A 101 4.95 16.15 -6.21
C PHE A 101 3.55 16.62 -5.80
N VAL A 102 3.10 16.25 -4.60
CA VAL A 102 1.82 16.69 -4.03
C VAL A 102 1.72 18.21 -4.02
N LYS A 103 2.74 18.89 -3.50
CA LYS A 103 2.80 20.36 -3.45
C LYS A 103 2.64 20.99 -4.83
N ARG A 104 3.26 20.42 -5.87
CA ARG A 104 3.09 20.91 -7.26
C ARG A 104 1.67 20.76 -7.79
N GLN A 105 0.92 19.73 -7.36
CA GLN A 105 -0.45 19.49 -7.84
C GLN A 105 -1.51 20.30 -7.08
N THR A 106 -1.26 20.63 -5.81
CA THR A 106 -2.30 21.18 -4.92
C THR A 106 -1.90 22.47 -4.19
N GLY A 107 -0.62 22.84 -4.17
CA GLY A 107 -0.08 23.90 -3.31
C GLY A 107 0.06 23.50 -1.84
N ILE A 108 -0.35 22.29 -1.44
CA ILE A 108 -0.30 21.81 -0.05
C ILE A 108 1.10 21.25 0.25
N GLU A 109 1.74 21.77 1.30
CA GLU A 109 3.13 21.45 1.67
C GLU A 109 3.35 19.98 2.06
N SER A 110 2.32 19.24 2.47
CA SER A 110 2.45 17.84 2.84
C SER A 110 1.22 17.02 2.51
N ALA A 111 1.44 15.79 2.04
CA ALA A 111 0.38 14.82 1.77
C ALA A 111 -0.51 14.56 3.01
N GLN A 112 0.05 14.66 4.21
CA GLN A 112 -0.67 14.48 5.47
C GLN A 112 -1.74 15.56 5.72
N TRP A 113 -1.60 16.72 5.07
CA TRP A 113 -2.52 17.85 5.21
C TRP A 113 -3.61 17.87 4.13
N ILE A 114 -3.62 16.89 3.21
CA ILE A 114 -4.72 16.72 2.26
C ILE A 114 -5.93 16.16 3.02
N ASN A 115 -6.89 17.03 3.29
CA ASN A 115 -8.15 16.68 3.95
C ASN A 115 -9.36 16.71 3.01
N ARG A 116 -9.28 17.49 1.92
CA ARG A 116 -10.36 17.63 0.94
C ARG A 116 -10.24 16.55 -0.13
N TYR A 117 -11.37 15.92 -0.44
CA TYR A 117 -11.45 14.89 -1.49
C TYR A 117 -10.98 15.39 -2.85
N ALA A 118 -11.36 16.62 -3.24
CA ALA A 118 -10.98 17.22 -4.52
C ALA A 118 -9.45 17.35 -4.68
N ASP A 119 -8.74 17.75 -3.62
CA ASP A 119 -7.28 17.88 -3.65
C ASP A 119 -6.59 16.51 -3.74
N ALA A 120 -7.12 15.52 -3.02
CA ALA A 120 -6.64 14.14 -3.14
C ALA A 120 -6.88 13.57 -4.55
N GLN A 121 -8.04 13.86 -5.14
CA GLN A 121 -8.39 13.40 -6.48
C GLN A 121 -7.45 14.02 -7.53
N LYS A 122 -7.11 15.32 -7.43
CA LYS A 122 -6.13 15.96 -8.31
C LYS A 122 -4.79 15.22 -8.31
N VAL A 123 -4.27 14.89 -7.12
CA VAL A 123 -3.00 14.14 -6.99
C VAL A 123 -3.12 12.73 -7.59
N VAL A 124 -4.20 12.02 -7.26
CA VAL A 124 -4.43 10.64 -7.73
C VAL A 124 -4.54 10.58 -9.24
N GLU A 125 -5.31 11.46 -9.87
CA GLU A 125 -5.47 11.47 -11.33
C GLU A 125 -4.19 11.93 -12.03
N ALA A 126 -3.45 12.89 -11.46
CA ALA A 126 -2.13 13.26 -11.97
C ALA A 126 -1.14 12.08 -11.94
N LEU A 127 -1.14 11.28 -10.86
CA LEU A 127 -0.32 10.07 -10.78
C LEU A 127 -0.77 9.01 -11.77
N LYS A 128 -2.08 8.74 -11.89
CA LYS A 128 -2.60 7.75 -12.84
C LYS A 128 -2.28 8.13 -14.28
N ALA A 129 -2.44 9.40 -14.65
CA ALA A 129 -2.08 9.91 -15.96
C ALA A 129 -0.58 9.79 -16.25
N TRP A 130 0.28 10.12 -15.28
CA TRP A 130 1.72 9.99 -15.43
C TRP A 130 2.15 8.51 -15.59
N ILE A 131 1.58 7.62 -14.76
CA ILE A 131 1.80 6.18 -14.82
C ILE A 131 1.32 5.58 -16.15
N ALA A 132 0.15 6.00 -16.63
CA ALA A 132 -0.38 5.54 -17.91
C ALA A 132 0.53 5.96 -19.07
N ARG A 133 0.96 7.23 -19.08
CA ARG A 133 1.81 7.78 -20.15
C ARG A 133 3.20 7.16 -20.20
N GLU A 134 3.90 7.09 -19.07
CA GLU A 134 5.31 6.66 -19.05
C GLU A 134 5.47 5.16 -18.83
N GLY A 135 4.54 4.54 -18.09
CA GLY A 135 4.58 3.13 -17.71
C GLY A 135 3.70 2.23 -18.58
N GLY A 136 2.84 2.79 -19.44
CA GLY A 136 1.96 2.01 -20.31
C GLY A 136 0.83 1.29 -19.59
N VAL A 137 0.45 1.74 -18.39
CA VAL A 137 -0.65 1.12 -17.63
C VAL A 137 -2.00 1.54 -18.20
N ASP A 138 -2.80 0.55 -18.61
CA ASP A 138 -4.22 0.74 -18.94
C ASP A 138 -5.05 0.63 -17.64
N TRP A 139 -5.71 1.72 -17.25
CA TRP A 139 -6.56 1.75 -16.05
C TRP A 139 -8.00 1.32 -16.31
N SER A 140 -8.40 1.08 -17.57
CA SER A 140 -9.77 0.72 -17.93
C SER A 140 -10.16 -0.69 -17.47
N ASP A 141 -11.45 -0.91 -17.27
CA ASP A 141 -12.06 -2.22 -17.04
C ASP A 141 -12.87 -2.58 -18.27
N ARG A 142 -12.29 -3.36 -19.20
CA ARG A 142 -12.96 -3.75 -20.44
C ARG A 142 -13.87 -4.93 -20.17
N LYS A 143 -15.19 -4.77 -20.31
CA LYS A 143 -16.15 -5.84 -20.01
C LYS A 143 -16.46 -6.69 -21.26
N PRO A 144 -16.64 -8.03 -21.11
CA PRO A 144 -16.51 -8.79 -19.87
C PRO A 144 -15.04 -9.00 -19.47
N CYS A 145 -14.73 -8.83 -18.18
CA CYS A 145 -13.40 -9.08 -17.62
C CYS A 145 -13.48 -10.00 -16.40
N GLN A 146 -12.38 -10.67 -16.13
CA GLN A 146 -12.19 -11.47 -14.92
C GLN A 146 -11.99 -10.56 -13.70
N ALA A 147 -12.33 -11.06 -12.51
CA ALA A 147 -12.25 -10.28 -11.28
C ALA A 147 -10.81 -9.76 -11.00
N TYR A 148 -9.79 -10.56 -11.31
CA TYR A 148 -8.40 -10.14 -11.14
C TYR A 148 -7.98 -9.01 -12.09
N GLU A 149 -8.61 -8.87 -13.26
CA GLU A 149 -8.24 -7.85 -14.27
C GLU A 149 -8.58 -6.44 -13.80
N THR A 150 -9.57 -6.32 -12.92
CA THR A 150 -9.96 -5.04 -12.30
C THR A 150 -8.97 -4.54 -11.26
N ARG A 151 -8.08 -5.40 -10.76
CA ARG A 151 -7.15 -5.06 -9.68
C ARG A 151 -6.05 -4.15 -10.21
N TYR A 152 -5.75 -3.08 -9.46
CA TYR A 152 -4.60 -2.22 -9.78
C TYR A 152 -3.28 -3.00 -9.86
N GLY A 153 -3.10 -3.98 -8.96
CA GLY A 153 -1.93 -4.85 -8.96
C GLY A 153 -1.72 -5.61 -10.27
N TYR A 154 -2.80 -6.18 -10.82
CA TYR A 154 -2.77 -6.84 -12.13
C TYR A 154 -2.39 -5.86 -13.25
N LYS A 155 -3.06 -4.70 -13.34
CA LYS A 155 -2.84 -3.71 -14.39
C LYS A 155 -1.39 -3.21 -14.42
N ILE A 156 -0.83 -2.94 -13.24
CA ILE A 156 0.56 -2.52 -13.09
C ILE A 156 1.52 -3.67 -13.44
N ALA A 157 1.28 -4.87 -12.92
CA ALA A 157 2.13 -6.03 -13.21
C ALA A 157 2.14 -6.39 -14.70
N LEU A 158 1.00 -6.28 -15.38
CA LEU A 158 0.88 -6.50 -16.81
C LEU A 158 1.72 -5.50 -17.60
N ALA A 159 1.63 -4.20 -17.24
CA ALA A 159 2.45 -3.17 -17.86
C ALA A 159 3.96 -3.40 -17.60
N GLN A 160 4.34 -3.76 -16.37
CA GLN A 160 5.72 -4.09 -16.03
C GLN A 160 6.24 -5.29 -16.82
N HIS A 161 5.43 -6.34 -16.98
CA HIS A 161 5.79 -7.49 -17.78
C HIS A 161 5.99 -7.10 -19.26
N SER A 162 5.12 -6.26 -19.82
CA SER A 162 5.27 -5.73 -21.18
C SER A 162 6.55 -4.91 -21.36
N LEU A 163 7.00 -4.17 -20.34
CA LEU A 163 8.29 -3.47 -20.36
C LEU A 163 9.50 -4.43 -20.30
N LEU A 164 9.32 -5.63 -19.73
CA LEU A 164 10.36 -6.63 -19.58
C LEU A 164 10.47 -7.57 -20.78
N MET A 165 9.36 -7.93 -21.41
CA MET A 165 9.34 -8.95 -22.46
C MET A 165 9.49 -8.37 -23.87
N LYS A 166 9.93 -9.22 -24.80
CA LYS A 166 9.86 -8.88 -26.23
C LYS A 166 8.38 -8.86 -26.67
N PRO A 167 7.98 -7.96 -27.58
CA PRO A 167 6.64 -7.99 -28.17
C PRO A 167 6.29 -9.38 -28.72
N GLY A 168 5.07 -9.85 -28.46
CA GLY A 168 4.56 -11.14 -28.96
C GLY A 168 4.85 -12.37 -28.08
N PHE A 169 5.53 -12.21 -26.94
CA PHE A 169 5.73 -13.30 -25.98
C PHE A 169 4.66 -13.29 -24.88
N ASP A 170 3.74 -14.26 -24.90
CA ASP A 170 2.76 -14.45 -23.82
C ASP A 170 3.35 -15.30 -22.68
N GLY A 171 4.07 -14.61 -21.79
CA GLY A 171 4.72 -15.19 -20.61
C GLY A 171 4.16 -14.72 -19.28
N PHE A 172 3.07 -13.94 -19.28
CA PHE A 172 2.65 -13.19 -18.10
C PHE A 172 2.28 -14.12 -16.94
N TRP A 173 1.37 -15.06 -17.18
CA TRP A 173 0.92 -16.00 -16.14
C TRP A 173 2.02 -16.95 -15.67
N PRO A 174 2.82 -17.58 -16.55
CA PRO A 174 4.00 -18.35 -16.12
C PRO A 174 4.94 -17.55 -15.21
N ALA A 175 5.21 -16.27 -15.53
CA ALA A 175 6.06 -15.42 -14.70
C ALA A 175 5.42 -15.13 -13.33
N VAL A 176 4.13 -14.78 -13.31
CA VAL A 176 3.38 -14.50 -12.08
C VAL A 176 3.33 -15.73 -11.17
N THR A 177 2.90 -16.88 -11.69
CA THR A 177 2.73 -18.09 -10.87
C THR A 177 4.07 -18.66 -10.44
N GLY A 178 5.11 -18.57 -11.28
CA GLY A 178 6.48 -18.93 -10.93
C GLY A 178 7.06 -18.07 -9.80
N MET A 179 6.79 -16.76 -9.77
CA MET A 179 7.21 -15.87 -8.67
C MET A 179 6.48 -16.13 -7.35
N LEU A 180 5.27 -16.69 -7.43
CA LEU A 180 4.43 -16.95 -6.27
C LEU A 180 4.51 -18.41 -5.78
N ASP A 181 5.24 -19.27 -6.48
CA ASP A 181 5.26 -20.72 -6.25
C ASP A 181 3.84 -21.32 -6.26
N ARG A 182 3.08 -20.98 -7.30
CA ARG A 182 1.69 -21.41 -7.50
C ARG A 182 1.54 -22.22 -8.78
N PRO A 183 0.53 -23.11 -8.86
CA PRO A 183 0.18 -23.78 -10.11
C PRO A 183 -0.10 -22.77 -11.23
N ILE A 184 0.21 -23.13 -12.48
CA ILE A 184 0.01 -22.26 -13.65
C ILE A 184 -1.45 -21.82 -13.86
N THR A 185 -2.41 -22.54 -13.28
CA THR A 185 -3.85 -22.25 -13.31
C THR A 185 -4.31 -21.27 -12.24
N TYR A 186 -3.46 -20.88 -11.29
CA TYR A 186 -3.83 -19.98 -10.20
C TYR A 186 -4.13 -18.55 -10.70
N ARG A 187 -5.33 -18.04 -10.39
CA ARG A 187 -5.80 -16.70 -10.80
C ARG A 187 -6.31 -15.83 -9.65
N GLU A 188 -6.49 -16.40 -8.47
CA GLU A 188 -7.00 -15.70 -7.28
C GLU A 188 -5.90 -14.95 -6.52
N VAL A 189 -5.07 -14.21 -7.26
CA VAL A 189 -3.90 -13.50 -6.72
C VAL A 189 -4.37 -12.38 -5.79
N THR A 190 -3.97 -12.46 -4.53
CA THR A 190 -4.30 -11.47 -3.48
C THR A 190 -3.53 -10.16 -3.66
N ASP A 191 -3.98 -9.08 -3.02
CA ASP A 191 -3.26 -7.79 -3.06
C ASP A 191 -1.82 -7.92 -2.51
N ALA A 192 -1.60 -8.77 -1.50
CA ALA A 192 -0.28 -9.05 -0.95
C ALA A 192 0.63 -9.78 -1.96
N GLU A 193 0.07 -10.72 -2.72
CA GLU A 193 0.81 -11.42 -3.77
C GLU A 193 1.08 -10.50 -4.97
N TRP A 194 0.13 -9.64 -5.37
CA TRP A 194 0.39 -8.61 -6.39
C TRP A 194 1.52 -7.67 -5.97
N ILE A 195 1.59 -7.28 -4.70
CA ILE A 195 2.72 -6.50 -4.18
C ILE A 195 4.05 -7.25 -4.37
N LYS A 196 4.10 -8.57 -4.11
CA LYS A 196 5.31 -9.38 -4.34
C LYS A 196 5.69 -9.39 -5.82
N VAL A 197 4.74 -9.67 -6.71
CA VAL A 197 4.95 -9.69 -8.18
C VAL A 197 5.48 -8.34 -8.66
N MET A 198 4.79 -7.23 -8.32
CA MET A 198 5.18 -5.90 -8.76
C MET A 198 6.55 -5.46 -8.24
N ASN A 199 6.91 -5.86 -7.02
CA ASN A 199 8.23 -5.59 -6.46
C ASN A 199 9.32 -6.37 -7.18
N ASN A 200 9.07 -7.63 -7.56
CA ASN A 200 10.03 -8.43 -8.34
C ASN A 200 10.22 -7.85 -9.74
N PHE A 201 9.15 -7.60 -10.49
CA PHE A 201 9.26 -6.96 -11.81
C PHE A 201 9.90 -5.57 -11.71
N GLY A 202 9.56 -4.77 -10.70
CA GLY A 202 10.12 -3.44 -10.53
C GLY A 202 11.62 -3.44 -10.24
N LYS A 203 12.14 -4.44 -9.52
CA LYS A 203 13.59 -4.63 -9.37
C LYS A 203 14.26 -4.88 -10.72
N LEU A 204 13.67 -5.73 -11.57
CA LEU A 204 14.20 -6.04 -12.90
C LEU A 204 14.18 -4.81 -13.82
N ILE A 205 13.07 -4.06 -13.85
CA ILE A 205 12.93 -2.83 -14.66
C ILE A 205 14.00 -1.81 -14.28
N ARG A 206 14.12 -1.50 -12.98
CA ARG A 206 15.12 -0.53 -12.50
C ARG A 206 16.56 -1.02 -12.61
N GLY A 207 16.78 -2.34 -12.69
CA GLY A 207 18.09 -2.95 -12.93
C GLY A 207 18.56 -2.86 -14.38
N ARG A 208 17.67 -2.57 -15.34
CA ARG A 208 18.08 -2.33 -16.74
C ARG A 208 18.78 -0.99 -16.84
N LYS A 209 20.01 -0.98 -17.36
CA LYS A 209 20.67 0.29 -17.75
C LYS A 209 19.78 1.01 -18.78
N PRO A 210 19.55 2.32 -18.66
CA PRO A 210 18.81 3.06 -19.67
C PRO A 210 19.50 2.88 -21.02
N SER A 211 18.73 2.47 -22.03
CA SER A 211 19.21 2.47 -23.40
C SER A 211 19.57 3.90 -23.78
N ALA A 212 20.68 4.09 -24.50
CA ALA A 212 21.24 5.39 -24.87
C ALA A 212 20.29 6.32 -25.65
N LYS A 213 19.07 5.87 -26.00
CA LYS A 213 18.04 6.64 -26.71
C LYS A 213 17.26 7.64 -25.85
N LYS A 214 17.33 7.60 -24.51
CA LYS A 214 16.57 8.51 -23.63
C LYS A 214 17.38 9.69 -23.06
N ALA A 215 18.63 9.89 -23.51
CA ALA A 215 19.53 10.94 -23.02
C ALA A 215 19.53 12.24 -23.85
N LEU A 216 18.72 12.31 -24.91
CA LEU A 216 18.57 13.49 -25.77
C LEU A 216 17.07 13.75 -25.93
N GLY A 217 16.50 14.54 -25.01
CA GLY A 217 15.10 14.95 -25.00
C GLY A 217 14.83 15.90 -23.85
#